data_AF-A0A1H8WUR0-F1
#
_entry.id   AF-A0A1H8WUR0-F1
#
_cell.length_a   1.000
_cell.length_b   1.000
_cell.length_c   1.000
_cell.angle_alpha   90.00
_cell.angle_beta   90.00
_cell.angle_gamma   90.00
#
_symmetry.space_group_name_H-M   'P 1'
#
loop_
_entity.id
_entity.type
_entity.pdbx_description
1 polymer ?
#
loop_
_entity_poly.entity_id
_entity_poly.type
_entity_poly.pdbx_seq_one_letter_code
_entity_poly.pdbx_strand_id
1 'polypeptide(L)'
;MADADLDGIIRQLAKQQNKTLTGAAKARRDHYLGLAAKAKDATGKARAKELAKAAMEQGLAAAKRLQVAADNAADSYARAMRKAAETAAAAATAAATAPAKTAAKKAAADKPKPAKKPAKKKAKKKAGKAKA
;
A
#
# COMPACT_ATOMS: atom_id res chain seq x y z
N MET A 1 22.55 6.71 -14.96
CA MET A 1 21.53 5.65 -14.80
C MET A 1 20.68 6.09 -13.63
N ALA A 2 19.44 6.52 -13.86
CA ALA A 2 18.52 6.73 -12.75
C ALA A 2 18.18 5.35 -12.21
N ASP A 3 18.63 5.05 -10.98
CA ASP A 3 18.05 3.94 -10.21
C ASP A 3 16.54 3.97 -10.40
N ALA A 4 15.95 2.81 -10.72
CA ALA A 4 14.53 2.73 -10.98
C ALA A 4 13.78 3.38 -9.80
N ASP A 5 13.08 4.49 -10.08
CA ASP A 5 12.22 5.12 -9.08
C ASP A 5 11.22 4.06 -8.58
N LEU A 6 10.79 4.18 -7.32
CA LEU A 6 10.05 3.12 -6.63
C LEU A 6 8.78 2.71 -7.39
N ASP A 7 8.18 3.62 -8.16
CA ASP A 7 7.04 3.33 -9.04
C ASP A 7 7.40 2.35 -10.18
N GLY A 8 8.59 2.50 -10.78
CA GLY A 8 9.15 1.57 -11.76
C GLY A 8 9.39 0.17 -11.18
N ILE A 9 9.91 0.11 -9.96
CA ILE A 9 10.11 -1.16 -9.22
C ILE A 9 8.76 -1.84 -8.94
N ILE A 10 7.74 -1.09 -8.52
CA ILE A 10 6.39 -1.63 -8.27
C ILE A 10 5.82 -2.26 -9.54
N ARG A 11 5.91 -1.57 -10.69
CA ARG A 11 5.41 -2.12 -11.97
C ARG A 11 6.21 -3.33 -12.43
N GLN A 12 7.53 -3.34 -12.24
CA GLN A 12 8.38 -4.48 -12.62
C GLN A 12 8.06 -5.72 -11.77
N LEU A 13 7.93 -5.55 -10.44
CA LEU A 13 7.57 -6.64 -9.54
C LEU A 13 6.20 -7.24 -9.91
N ALA A 14 5.22 -6.39 -10.20
CA ALA A 14 3.90 -6.85 -10.61
C ALA A 14 3.94 -7.66 -11.92
N LYS A 15 4.74 -7.24 -12.92
CA LYS A 15 4.94 -8.02 -14.15
C LYS A 15 5.54 -9.39 -13.87
N GLN A 16 6.53 -9.48 -12.98
CA GLN A 16 7.13 -10.75 -12.58
C GLN A 16 6.11 -11.66 -11.88
N GLN A 17 5.36 -11.12 -10.91
CA GLN A 17 4.32 -11.86 -10.20
C GLN A 17 3.19 -12.31 -11.12
N ASN A 18 2.77 -11.49 -12.09
CA ASN A 18 1.74 -11.84 -13.08
C ASN A 18 2.15 -13.02 -13.96
N LYS A 19 3.43 -13.11 -14.32
CA LYS A 19 3.97 -14.26 -15.07
C LYS A 19 3.85 -15.54 -14.24
N THR A 20 4.24 -15.48 -12.96
CA THR A 20 4.13 -16.60 -12.03
C THR A 20 2.66 -17.02 -11.81
N LEU A 21 1.76 -16.05 -11.56
CA LEU A 21 0.34 -16.29 -11.37
C LEU A 21 -0.31 -16.94 -12.58
N THR A 22 0.00 -16.43 -13.77
CA THR A 22 -0.53 -16.98 -15.03
C THR A 22 0.02 -18.39 -15.29
N GLY A 23 1.29 -18.64 -14.97
CA GLY A 23 1.89 -19.97 -15.01
C GLY A 23 1.16 -20.95 -14.08
N ALA A 24 0.91 -20.56 -12.83
CA ALA A 24 0.19 -21.37 -11.86
C ALA A 24 -1.27 -21.63 -12.28
N ALA A 25 -1.94 -20.64 -12.89
CA ALA A 25 -3.29 -20.79 -13.42
C ALA A 25 -3.34 -21.83 -14.56
N LYS A 26 -2.35 -21.80 -15.47
CA LYS A 26 -2.21 -22.81 -16.53
C LYS A 26 -1.96 -24.20 -15.96
N ALA A 27 -1.05 -24.33 -15.00
CA ALA A 27 -0.77 -25.61 -14.34
C ALA A 27 -2.02 -26.20 -13.66
N ARG A 28 -2.83 -25.35 -12.99
CA ARG A 28 -4.12 -25.77 -12.42
C ARG A 28 -5.13 -26.20 -13.48
N ARG A 29 -5.24 -25.47 -14.60
CA ARG A 29 -6.07 -25.87 -15.73
C ARG A 29 -5.66 -27.26 -16.24
N ASP A 30 -4.37 -27.45 -16.46
CA ASP A 30 -3.84 -28.71 -17.01
C ASP A 30 -4.05 -29.89 -16.07
N HIS A 31 -3.92 -29.65 -14.75
CA HIS A 31 -4.29 -30.64 -13.74
C HIS A 31 -5.76 -31.09 -13.86
N TYR A 32 -6.70 -30.15 -13.97
CA TYR A 32 -8.12 -30.49 -14.12
C TYR A 32 -8.44 -31.16 -15.48
N LEU A 33 -7.76 -30.76 -16.55
CA LEU A 33 -7.87 -31.45 -17.84
C LEU A 33 -7.33 -32.88 -17.76
N GLY A 34 -6.26 -33.12 -17.00
CA GLY A 34 -5.75 -34.46 -16.72
C GLY A 34 -6.75 -35.32 -15.93
N LEU A 35 -7.47 -34.72 -14.97
CA LEU A 35 -8.58 -35.40 -14.29
C LEU A 35 -9.74 -35.72 -15.24
N ALA A 36 -10.08 -34.79 -16.14
CA ALA A 36 -11.10 -35.02 -17.16
C ALA A 36 -10.72 -36.16 -18.11
N ALA A 37 -9.45 -36.27 -18.49
CA ALA A 37 -8.98 -37.35 -19.36
C ALA A 37 -9.07 -38.74 -18.69
N LYS A 38 -8.91 -38.80 -17.35
CA LYS A 38 -8.95 -40.03 -16.55
C LYS A 38 -10.35 -40.42 -16.09
N ALA A 39 -11.31 -39.50 -16.12
CA ALA A 39 -12.67 -39.74 -15.65
C ALA A 39 -13.37 -40.79 -16.54
N LYS A 40 -14.09 -41.72 -15.91
CA LYS A 40 -14.81 -42.79 -16.61
C LYS A 40 -16.24 -42.38 -16.97
N ASP A 41 -16.85 -41.55 -16.14
CA ASP A 41 -18.22 -41.06 -16.29
C ASP A 41 -18.30 -39.66 -16.94
N ALA A 42 -19.38 -39.41 -17.67
CA ALA A 42 -19.59 -38.15 -18.40
C ALA A 42 -19.70 -36.94 -17.46
N THR A 43 -20.32 -37.12 -16.29
CA THR A 43 -20.51 -36.07 -15.29
C THR A 43 -19.17 -35.61 -14.71
N GLY A 44 -18.28 -36.54 -14.36
CA GLY A 44 -16.94 -36.27 -13.87
C GLY A 44 -16.07 -35.57 -14.92
N LYS A 45 -16.17 -35.99 -16.18
CA LYS A 45 -15.52 -35.29 -17.31
C LYS A 45 -15.99 -33.85 -17.43
N ALA A 46 -17.31 -33.62 -17.41
CA ALA A 46 -17.89 -32.28 -17.54
C ALA A 46 -17.48 -31.38 -16.37
N ARG A 47 -17.58 -31.88 -15.13
CA ARG A 47 -17.18 -31.14 -13.92
C ARG A 47 -15.70 -30.77 -13.94
N ALA A 48 -14.83 -31.69 -14.33
CA ALA A 48 -13.39 -31.42 -14.41
C ALA A 48 -13.06 -30.38 -15.50
N LYS A 49 -13.75 -30.40 -16.64
CA LYS A 49 -13.60 -29.36 -17.69
C LYS A 49 -14.08 -27.99 -17.20
N GLU A 50 -15.21 -27.92 -16.51
CA GLU A 50 -15.69 -26.66 -15.90
C GLU A 50 -14.70 -26.10 -14.87
N LEU A 51 -14.13 -26.97 -14.03
CA LEU A 51 -13.08 -26.56 -13.08
C LEU A 51 -11.82 -26.07 -13.79
N ALA A 52 -11.43 -26.68 -14.91
CA ALA A 52 -10.30 -26.22 -15.72
C ALA A 52 -10.54 -24.81 -16.28
N LYS A 53 -11.75 -24.55 -16.79
CA LYS A 53 -12.16 -23.23 -17.29
C LYS A 53 -12.18 -22.19 -16.18
N ALA A 54 -12.83 -22.51 -15.06
CA ALA A 54 -12.90 -21.62 -13.90
C ALA A 54 -11.50 -21.29 -13.34
N ALA A 55 -10.59 -22.26 -13.27
CA ALA A 55 -9.23 -22.04 -12.82
C ALA A 55 -8.47 -21.04 -13.70
N MET A 56 -8.64 -21.14 -15.02
CA MET A 56 -8.03 -20.21 -15.96
C MET A 56 -8.64 -18.81 -15.84
N GLU A 57 -9.97 -18.69 -15.86
CA GLU A 57 -10.68 -17.40 -15.80
C GLU A 57 -10.37 -16.66 -14.50
N GLN A 58 -10.46 -17.34 -13.35
CA GLN A 58 -10.16 -16.74 -12.05
C GLN A 58 -8.68 -16.40 -11.92
N GLY A 59 -7.78 -17.23 -12.45
CA GLY A 59 -6.35 -16.97 -12.45
C GLY A 59 -5.97 -15.73 -13.28
N LEU A 60 -6.53 -15.60 -14.48
CA LEU A 60 -6.32 -14.42 -15.33
C LEU A 60 -6.96 -13.16 -14.74
N ALA A 61 -8.15 -13.28 -14.15
CA ALA A 61 -8.78 -12.17 -13.45
C ALA A 61 -7.95 -11.72 -12.24
N ALA A 62 -7.39 -12.65 -11.47
CA ALA A 62 -6.48 -12.34 -10.36
C ALA A 62 -5.21 -11.62 -10.84
N ALA A 63 -4.58 -12.09 -11.93
CA ALA A 63 -3.42 -11.42 -12.53
C ALA A 63 -3.76 -9.99 -12.98
N LYS A 64 -4.92 -9.80 -13.63
CA LYS A 64 -5.36 -8.46 -14.06
C LYS A 64 -5.60 -7.53 -12.87
N ARG A 65 -6.22 -8.03 -11.79
CA ARG A 65 -6.42 -7.27 -10.55
C ARG A 65 -5.08 -6.88 -9.90
N LEU A 66 -4.10 -7.79 -9.90
CA LEU A 66 -2.76 -7.51 -9.39
C LEU A 66 -2.06 -6.41 -10.19
N GLN A 67 -2.17 -6.46 -11.52
CA GLN A 67 -1.61 -5.41 -12.38
C GLN A 67 -2.22 -4.03 -12.08
N VAL A 68 -3.56 -3.96 -12.01
CA VAL A 68 -4.27 -2.71 -11.71
C VAL A 68 -3.90 -2.17 -10.32
N ALA A 69 -3.80 -3.05 -9.33
CA ALA A 69 -3.39 -2.67 -7.97
C ALA A 69 -1.97 -2.10 -7.96
N ALA A 70 -1.05 -2.71 -8.71
CA ALA A 70 0.31 -2.23 -8.81
C ALA A 70 0.42 -0.88 -9.53
N ASP A 71 -0.31 -0.69 -10.63
CA ASP A 71 -0.35 0.60 -11.34
C ASP A 71 -0.94 1.70 -10.44
N ASN A 72 -2.01 1.41 -9.70
CA ASN A 72 -2.58 2.36 -8.75
C ASN A 72 -1.60 2.71 -7.61
N ALA A 73 -0.87 1.72 -7.09
CA ALA A 73 0.14 1.94 -6.06
C ALA A 73 1.31 2.80 -6.58
N ALA A 74 1.81 2.49 -7.78
CA ALA A 74 2.87 3.24 -8.45
C ALA A 74 2.44 4.70 -8.69
N ASP A 75 1.26 4.93 -9.25
CA ASP A 75 0.75 6.27 -9.52
C ASP A 75 0.48 7.07 -8.24
N SER A 76 0.00 6.40 -7.18
CA SER A 76 -0.23 7.04 -5.89
C SER A 76 1.07 7.47 -5.21
N TYR A 77 2.13 6.65 -5.32
CA TYR A 77 3.46 7.02 -4.86
C TYR A 77 4.03 8.21 -5.63
N ALA A 78 4.02 8.14 -6.97
CA ALA A 78 4.52 9.22 -7.82
C ALA A 78 3.78 10.55 -7.56
N ARG A 79 2.45 10.51 -7.35
CA ARG A 79 1.67 11.69 -6.97
C ARG A 79 2.04 12.22 -5.59
N ALA A 80 2.24 11.35 -4.61
CA ALA A 80 2.64 11.76 -3.26
C ALA A 80 4.00 12.46 -3.27
N MET A 81 4.97 11.93 -4.03
CA MET A 81 6.30 12.54 -4.16
C MET A 81 6.25 13.89 -4.89
N ARG A 82 5.44 14.03 -5.95
CA ARG A 82 5.21 15.34 -6.58
C ARG A 82 4.62 16.36 -5.61
N LYS A 83 3.58 15.99 -4.87
CA LYS A 83 2.98 16.88 -3.85
C LYS A 83 3.98 17.26 -2.76
N ALA A 84 4.82 16.33 -2.31
CA ALA A 84 5.86 16.61 -1.33
C ALA A 84 6.89 17.60 -1.89
N ALA A 85 7.32 17.43 -3.15
CA ALA A 85 8.23 18.34 -3.82
C ALA A 85 7.62 19.74 -4.01
N GLU A 86 6.35 19.83 -4.45
CA GLU A 86 5.61 21.09 -4.57
C GLU A 86 5.48 21.80 -3.21
N THR A 87 5.19 21.07 -2.14
CA THR A 87 5.09 21.62 -0.78
C THR A 87 6.44 22.14 -0.30
N ALA A 88 7.53 21.40 -0.55
CA ALA A 88 8.88 21.84 -0.20
C ALA A 88 9.29 23.09 -1.00
N ALA A 89 8.96 23.15 -2.29
CA ALA A 89 9.21 24.32 -3.12
C ALA A 89 8.40 25.55 -2.65
N ALA A 90 7.12 25.37 -2.31
CA ALA A 90 6.27 26.44 -1.78
C ALA A 90 6.75 26.94 -0.41
N ALA A 91 7.25 26.06 0.45
CA ALA A 91 7.86 26.44 1.72
C ALA A 91 9.15 27.25 1.50
N ALA A 92 9.97 26.87 0.52
CA ALA A 92 11.18 27.59 0.15
C ALA A 92 10.89 29.00 -0.41
N THR A 93 9.86 29.15 -1.26
CA THR A 93 9.46 30.46 -1.79
C THR A 93 8.83 31.35 -0.74
N ALA A 94 8.04 30.79 0.19
CA ALA A 94 7.49 31.53 1.33
C ALA A 94 8.58 32.00 2.30
N ALA A 95 9.60 31.18 2.55
CA ALA A 95 10.76 31.57 3.37
C ALA A 95 11.60 32.66 2.69
N ALA A 96 11.72 32.63 1.35
CA ALA A 96 12.45 33.64 0.58
C ALA A 96 11.73 34.99 0.49
N THR A 97 10.41 35.02 0.68
CA THR A 97 9.58 36.24 0.59
C THR A 97 9.18 36.83 1.95
N ALA A 98 9.53 36.16 3.06
CA ALA A 98 9.28 36.68 4.40
C ALA A 98 10.20 37.91 4.69
N PRO A 99 9.65 39.10 4.97
CA PRO A 99 10.47 40.27 5.27
C PRO A 99 11.23 40.07 6.58
N ALA A 100 12.52 40.42 6.58
CA ALA A 100 13.44 40.37 7.71
C ALA A 100 12.95 41.19 8.92
N LYS A 101 12.05 40.64 9.74
CA LYS A 101 11.49 41.32 10.93
C LYS A 101 11.59 40.53 12.23
N THR A 102 12.46 39.51 12.32
CA THR A 102 12.55 38.67 13.53
C THR A 102 13.96 38.51 14.13
N ALA A 103 14.97 39.23 13.64
CA ALA A 103 16.31 39.16 14.23
C ALA A 103 16.51 40.01 15.51
N ALA A 104 15.62 40.95 15.84
CA ALA A 104 15.88 41.92 16.93
C ALA A 104 15.21 41.66 18.29
N LYS A 105 14.34 40.64 18.45
CA LYS A 105 13.54 40.50 19.69
C LYS A 105 13.78 39.23 20.51
N LYS A 106 14.95 38.58 20.40
CA LYS A 106 15.29 37.41 21.22
C LYS A 106 16.52 37.54 22.11
N ALA A 107 17.09 38.74 22.24
CA ALA A 107 18.28 39.00 23.07
C ALA A 107 18.00 39.74 24.39
N ALA A 108 16.76 40.13 24.69
CA ALA A 108 16.43 40.86 25.93
C ALA A 108 15.17 40.30 26.59
N ALA A 109 15.32 39.26 27.41
CA ALA A 109 14.43 38.92 28.53
C ALA A 109 15.04 37.76 29.34
N ASP A 110 15.99 38.12 30.20
CA ASP A 110 16.13 37.70 31.60
C ASP A 110 15.75 36.27 32.06
N LYS A 111 16.76 35.58 32.59
CA LYS A 111 16.69 34.71 33.80
C LYS A 111 16.42 35.58 35.06
N PRO A 112 16.12 35.07 36.28
CA PRO A 112 15.44 33.83 36.72
C PRO A 112 14.44 33.97 37.94
N LYS A 113 13.62 32.91 38.21
CA LYS A 113 13.13 32.39 39.54
C LYS A 113 11.87 33.04 40.21
N PRO A 114 11.09 32.38 41.13
CA PRO A 114 10.58 30.99 41.31
C PRO A 114 9.04 30.84 41.56
N ALA A 115 8.57 29.57 41.46
CA ALA A 115 7.49 28.88 42.22
C ALA A 115 6.02 29.37 42.24
N LYS A 116 5.08 28.47 41.83
CA LYS A 116 4.01 27.89 42.69
C LYS A 116 3.16 26.84 41.94
N LYS A 117 2.98 25.68 42.58
CA LYS A 117 2.02 24.57 42.33
C LYS A 117 0.56 25.08 42.48
N PRO A 118 -0.51 24.43 41.92
CA PRO A 118 -0.94 23.09 42.38
C PRO A 118 -1.76 22.17 41.43
N ALA A 119 -1.99 20.95 41.96
CA ALA A 119 -3.14 20.04 41.77
C ALA A 119 -3.21 19.09 40.55
N LYS A 120 -2.74 17.85 40.78
CA LYS A 120 -3.11 16.64 40.02
C LYS A 120 -4.58 16.26 40.29
N LYS A 121 -5.44 16.26 39.27
CA LYS A 121 -6.78 15.64 39.31
C LYS A 121 -6.80 14.36 38.44
N LYS A 122 -6.63 13.24 39.15
CA LYS A 122 -7.18 11.87 38.95
C LYS A 122 -7.66 11.47 37.53
N ALA A 123 -6.92 10.57 36.89
CA ALA A 123 -7.44 9.67 35.86
C ALA A 123 -7.14 8.20 36.25
N LYS A 124 -8.17 7.47 36.71
CA LYS A 124 -8.19 6.00 36.72
C LYS A 124 -9.64 5.55 36.53
N LYS A 125 -10.10 5.52 35.27
CA LYS A 125 -11.37 4.89 34.90
C LYS A 125 -11.11 3.41 34.60
N LYS A 126 -11.64 2.61 35.53
CA LYS A 126 -12.09 1.21 35.51
C LYS A 126 -11.87 0.39 34.24
N ALA A 127 -11.16 -0.73 34.45
CA ALA A 127 -11.29 -1.97 33.69
C ALA A 127 -12.73 -2.50 33.78
N GLY A 128 -13.33 -2.79 32.63
CA GLY A 128 -14.62 -3.46 32.49
C GLY A 128 -14.46 -4.97 32.67
N LYS A 129 -15.23 -5.50 33.61
CA LYS A 129 -15.32 -6.89 34.03
C LYS A 129 -16.01 -7.74 32.96
N ALA A 130 -15.48 -8.95 32.76
CA ALA A 130 -16.00 -10.00 31.89
C ALA A 130 -17.47 -10.33 32.21
N LYS A 131 -18.27 -10.51 31.16
CA LYS A 131 -19.61 -11.10 31.21
C LYS A 131 -19.47 -12.61 31.37
N ALA A 132 -20.20 -13.14 32.35
CA ALA A 132 -20.77 -14.48 32.31
C ALA A 132 -22.02 -14.46 31.40
#